data_AF-J9C9A4-F1
#
_entry.id   AF-J9C9A4-F1
#
_cell.length_a   1.000
_cell.length_b   1.000
_cell.length_c   1.000
_cell.angle_alpha   90.00
_cell.angle_beta   90.00
_cell.angle_gamma   90.00
#
_symmetry.space_group_name_H-M   'P 1'
#
loop_
_entity.id
_entity.type
_entity.pdbx_description
1 polymer ?
#
loop_
_entity_poly.entity_id
_entity_poly.type
_entity_poly.pdbx_seq_one_letter_code
_entity_poly.pdbx_strand_id
1 'polypeptide(L)'
;MYLHFKNFVHGKCTFEEIDIELCNKFREYLLNVNKLRHNGRISQNSASGYWSTFRGLLKILYRTGLIKTNVNDFLDKIETEDIVKEYLSVEELYKLAETPCKKPILKTASLFSCMTSLRISDILALRWEDIVDYSAGGKCVHIITQKTKAEDIIPISEEALELIGYKPEKKGLVFKGLMRSWTQAPMKEWIHSAGINKNITFHSYRRTFATLQAAAGTDIRTIQSMMAHKSITTTQRYMKVVDSNKREASKKITLTRKG
;
A
#
# COMPACT_ATOMS: atom_id res chain seq x y z
N MET A 1 1.03 -19.01 -6.16
CA MET A 1 -0.10 -19.77 -6.74
C MET A 1 0.40 -20.92 -7.60
N TYR A 2 0.94 -20.72 -8.80
CA TYR A 2 1.32 -21.83 -9.71
C TYR A 2 2.17 -22.92 -9.05
N LEU A 3 3.28 -22.56 -8.39
CA LEU A 3 4.14 -23.55 -7.71
C LEU A 3 3.41 -24.32 -6.60
N HIS A 4 2.50 -23.66 -5.87
CA HIS A 4 1.68 -24.33 -4.85
C HIS A 4 0.73 -25.34 -5.50
N PHE A 5 0.08 -24.96 -6.60
CA PHE A 5 -0.79 -25.87 -7.35
C PHE A 5 -0.01 -27.03 -7.95
N LYS A 6 1.14 -26.76 -8.60
CA LYS A 6 2.05 -27.76 -9.14
C LYS A 6 2.46 -28.78 -8.08
N ASN A 7 2.83 -28.33 -6.88
CA ASN A 7 3.19 -29.22 -5.78
C ASN A 7 1.99 -30.05 -5.29
N PHE A 8 0.81 -29.43 -5.21
CA PHE A 8 -0.43 -30.10 -4.79
C PHE A 8 -0.84 -31.22 -5.76
N VAL A 9 -0.72 -31.00 -7.07
CA VAL A 9 -1.03 -32.02 -8.11
C VAL A 9 0.18 -32.87 -8.50
N HIS A 10 1.26 -32.87 -7.71
CA HIS A 10 2.48 -33.64 -7.99
C HIS A 10 3.07 -33.42 -9.40
N GLY A 11 2.92 -32.21 -9.94
CA GLY A 11 3.51 -31.80 -11.20
C GLY A 11 2.63 -31.98 -12.44
N LYS A 12 1.52 -32.72 -12.36
CA LYS A 12 0.67 -33.01 -13.52
C LYS A 12 -0.82 -32.93 -13.15
N CYS A 13 -1.60 -32.22 -13.96
CA CYS A 13 -3.06 -32.15 -13.88
C CYS A 13 -3.58 -31.88 -15.29
N THR A 14 -4.51 -32.69 -15.75
CA THR A 14 -5.26 -32.49 -17.00
C THR A 14 -6.46 -31.57 -16.74
N PHE A 15 -7.06 -31.05 -17.81
CA PHE A 15 -8.24 -30.19 -17.67
C PHE A 15 -9.49 -30.96 -17.23
N GLU A 16 -9.57 -32.25 -17.56
CA GLU A 16 -10.68 -33.14 -17.18
C GLU A 16 -10.71 -33.42 -15.68
N GLU A 17 -9.54 -33.43 -15.03
CA GLU A 17 -9.41 -33.57 -13.58
C GLU A 17 -9.82 -32.31 -12.81
N ILE A 18 -10.03 -31.17 -13.48
CA ILE A 18 -10.42 -29.91 -12.83
C ILE A 18 -11.92 -29.92 -12.57
N ASP A 19 -12.31 -30.46 -11.42
CA ASP A 19 -13.67 -30.46 -10.90
C ASP A 19 -13.79 -29.67 -9.59
N ILE A 20 -15.00 -29.67 -9.02
CA ILE A 20 -15.32 -28.98 -7.77
C ILE A 20 -14.50 -29.57 -6.60
N GLU A 21 -14.32 -30.89 -6.58
CA GLU A 21 -13.64 -31.60 -5.49
C GLU A 21 -12.15 -31.29 -5.46
N LEU A 22 -11.45 -31.38 -6.59
CA LEU A 22 -10.03 -31.01 -6.71
C LEU A 22 -9.81 -29.56 -6.30
N CYS A 23 -10.68 -28.66 -6.75
CA CYS A 23 -10.59 -27.24 -6.44
C CYS A 23 -10.75 -26.98 -4.94
N ASN A 24 -11.70 -27.64 -4.26
CA ASN A 24 -11.88 -27.53 -2.82
C ASN A 24 -10.71 -28.13 -2.04
N LYS A 25 -10.18 -29.29 -2.44
CA LYS A 25 -8.95 -29.85 -1.85
C LYS A 25 -7.76 -28.90 -2.00
N PHE A 26 -7.63 -28.23 -3.16
CA PHE A 26 -6.59 -27.23 -3.34
C PHE A 26 -6.82 -25.99 -2.45
N ARG A 27 -8.07 -25.56 -2.26
CA ARG A 27 -8.44 -24.47 -1.34
C ARG A 27 -8.00 -24.79 0.10
N GLU A 28 -8.28 -26.01 0.57
CA GLU A 28 -7.87 -26.49 1.89
C GLU A 28 -6.35 -26.61 2.02
N TYR A 29 -5.69 -27.11 0.98
CA TYR A 29 -4.23 -27.14 0.90
C TYR A 29 -3.64 -25.73 1.06
N LEU A 30 -4.18 -24.72 0.37
CA LEU A 30 -3.73 -23.34 0.52
C LEU A 30 -3.88 -22.81 1.95
N LEU A 31 -4.94 -23.19 2.68
CA LEU A 31 -5.11 -22.79 4.09
C LEU A 31 -4.08 -23.42 5.04
N ASN A 32 -3.45 -24.53 4.63
CA ASN A 32 -2.58 -25.33 5.49
C ASN A 32 -1.11 -25.38 5.08
N VAL A 33 -0.78 -24.95 3.86
CA VAL A 33 0.57 -25.10 3.31
C VAL A 33 1.59 -24.14 3.91
N ASN A 34 2.83 -24.61 3.99
CA ASN A 34 4.00 -23.80 4.30
C ASN A 34 4.41 -22.89 3.13
N LYS A 35 5.02 -21.76 3.45
CA LYS A 35 5.64 -20.89 2.44
C LYS A 35 6.76 -21.65 1.73
N LEU A 36 6.91 -21.43 0.42
CA LEU A 36 7.92 -22.14 -0.40
C LEU A 36 9.36 -21.62 -0.21
N ARG A 37 9.52 -20.36 0.23
CA ARG A 37 10.82 -19.67 0.29
C ARG A 37 11.26 -19.29 1.70
N HIS A 38 10.36 -19.42 2.68
CA HIS A 38 10.57 -18.96 4.04
C HIS A 38 9.91 -19.93 5.01
N ASN A 39 10.33 -19.92 6.27
CA ASN A 39 9.73 -20.77 7.28
C ASN A 39 8.31 -20.30 7.66
N GLY A 40 7.47 -21.27 8.03
CA GLY A 40 6.11 -21.07 8.51
C GLY A 40 5.02 -21.13 7.44
N ARG A 41 3.78 -21.20 7.92
CA ARG A 41 2.56 -21.29 7.10
C ARG A 41 2.30 -20.02 6.31
N ILE A 42 1.64 -20.15 5.15
CA ILE A 42 1.13 -18.98 4.45
C ILE A 42 0.03 -18.33 5.29
N SER A 43 -0.05 -16.99 5.27
CA SER A 43 -1.14 -16.29 5.96
C SER A 43 -2.47 -16.49 5.23
N GLN A 44 -3.60 -16.37 5.94
CA GLN A 44 -4.93 -16.45 5.34
C GLN A 44 -5.10 -15.46 4.18
N ASN A 45 -4.60 -14.24 4.31
CA ASN A 45 -4.65 -13.24 3.24
C ASN A 45 -3.78 -13.63 2.03
N SER A 46 -2.65 -14.31 2.25
CA SER A 46 -1.85 -14.88 1.16
C SER A 46 -2.58 -16.04 0.47
N ALA A 47 -3.22 -16.92 1.24
CA ALA A 47 -4.05 -18.01 0.72
C ALA A 47 -5.21 -17.46 -0.12
N SER A 48 -5.91 -16.44 0.38
CA SER A 48 -6.97 -15.73 -0.34
C SER A 48 -6.50 -15.10 -1.64
N GLY A 49 -5.30 -14.48 -1.65
CA GLY A 49 -4.70 -13.95 -2.88
C GLY A 49 -4.36 -15.04 -3.91
N TYR A 50 -3.79 -16.16 -3.45
CA TYR A 50 -3.51 -17.31 -4.33
C TYR A 50 -4.78 -17.95 -4.86
N TRP A 51 -5.80 -18.11 -4.02
CA TRP A 51 -7.11 -18.63 -4.40
C TRP A 51 -7.80 -17.73 -5.43
N SER A 52 -7.79 -16.42 -5.21
CA SER A 52 -8.33 -15.45 -6.18
C SER A 52 -7.65 -15.55 -7.54
N THR A 53 -6.31 -15.75 -7.55
CA THR A 53 -5.55 -15.94 -8.79
C THR A 53 -5.93 -17.26 -9.47
N PHE A 54 -6.10 -18.34 -8.70
CA PHE A 54 -6.50 -19.65 -9.20
C PHE A 54 -7.92 -19.64 -9.79
N ARG A 55 -8.89 -19.02 -9.11
CA ARG A 55 -10.24 -18.79 -9.64
C ARG A 55 -10.25 -17.99 -10.95
N GLY A 56 -9.32 -17.03 -11.08
CA GLY A 56 -9.07 -16.33 -12.33
C GLY A 56 -8.65 -17.26 -13.46
N LEU A 57 -7.77 -18.22 -13.20
CA LEU A 57 -7.42 -19.29 -14.13
C LEU A 57 -8.65 -20.14 -14.49
N LEU A 58 -9.42 -20.63 -13.52
CA LEU A 58 -10.64 -21.42 -13.78
C LEU A 58 -11.61 -20.68 -14.71
N LYS A 59 -11.77 -19.37 -14.50
CA LYS A 59 -12.61 -18.53 -15.37
C LYS A 59 -12.08 -18.45 -16.79
N ILE A 60 -10.75 -18.39 -16.96
CA ILE A 60 -10.12 -18.43 -18.29
C ILE A 60 -10.38 -19.78 -18.95
N LEU A 61 -10.12 -20.89 -18.25
CA LEU A 61 -10.32 -22.25 -18.77
C LEU A 61 -11.75 -22.48 -19.28
N TYR A 62 -12.75 -22.02 -18.52
CA TYR A 62 -14.15 -22.10 -18.93
C TYR A 62 -14.43 -21.24 -20.16
N ARG A 63 -13.99 -19.98 -20.16
CA ARG A 63 -14.22 -19.06 -21.29
C ARG A 63 -13.54 -19.49 -22.58
N THR A 64 -12.43 -20.21 -22.49
CA THR A 64 -11.72 -20.76 -23.64
C THR A 64 -12.20 -22.15 -24.04
N GLY A 65 -13.23 -22.70 -23.37
CA GLY A 65 -13.79 -24.02 -23.68
C GLY A 65 -12.91 -25.21 -23.29
N LEU A 66 -11.85 -25.00 -22.49
CA LEU A 66 -10.96 -26.07 -22.02
C LEU A 66 -11.61 -26.91 -20.92
N ILE A 67 -12.57 -26.34 -20.20
CA ILE A 67 -13.49 -27.06 -19.31
C ILE A 67 -14.93 -26.73 -19.72
N LYS A 68 -15.82 -27.71 -19.64
CA LYS A 68 -17.21 -27.58 -20.11
C LYS A 68 -18.11 -26.84 -19.11
N THR A 69 -17.78 -26.93 -17.82
CA THR A 69 -18.58 -26.36 -16.73
C THR A 69 -17.79 -25.27 -16.02
N ASN A 70 -18.46 -24.18 -15.66
CA ASN A 70 -17.86 -23.14 -14.85
C ASN A 70 -17.78 -23.56 -13.38
N VAL A 71 -16.69 -24.21 -12.99
CA VAL A 71 -16.48 -24.70 -11.61
C VAL A 71 -16.56 -23.59 -10.56
N ASN A 72 -16.22 -22.34 -10.92
CA ASN A 72 -16.26 -21.21 -10.00
C ASN A 72 -17.63 -20.98 -9.33
N ASP A 73 -18.73 -21.38 -9.98
CA ASP A 73 -20.09 -21.15 -9.49
C ASP A 73 -20.39 -21.96 -8.20
N PHE A 74 -19.60 -23.00 -7.93
CA PHE A 74 -19.77 -23.92 -6.80
C PHE A 74 -18.66 -23.79 -5.74
N LEU A 75 -17.77 -22.81 -5.88
CA LEU A 75 -16.60 -22.66 -5.04
C LEU A 75 -16.71 -21.43 -4.15
N ASP A 76 -16.41 -21.57 -2.87
CA ASP A 76 -16.37 -20.46 -1.93
C ASP A 76 -15.07 -19.66 -2.01
N LYS A 77 -15.15 -18.37 -1.68
CA LYS A 77 -13.95 -17.55 -1.46
C LYS A 77 -13.23 -17.98 -0.18
N ILE A 78 -11.94 -17.66 -0.10
CA ILE A 78 -11.23 -17.63 1.18
C ILE A 78 -11.35 -16.19 1.69
N GLU A 79 -12.00 -16.02 2.84
CA GLU A 79 -12.16 -14.69 3.43
C GLU A 79 -10.81 -14.12 3.83
N THR A 80 -10.66 -12.81 3.67
CA THR A 80 -9.49 -12.09 4.19
C THR A 80 -9.75 -11.64 5.62
N GLU A 81 -8.71 -11.67 6.43
CA GLU A 81 -8.72 -11.08 7.77
C GLU A 81 -8.23 -9.64 7.71
N ASP A 82 -8.93 -8.76 8.42
CA ASP A 82 -8.52 -7.37 8.62
C ASP A 82 -7.37 -7.33 9.64
N ILE A 83 -6.14 -7.32 9.13
CA ILE A 83 -4.93 -7.19 9.95
C ILE A 83 -4.64 -5.70 10.15
N VAL A 84 -4.49 -5.29 11.40
CA VAL A 84 -4.00 -3.93 11.73
C VAL A 84 -2.58 -3.80 11.22
N LYS A 85 -2.41 -3.00 10.17
CA LYS A 85 -1.09 -2.71 9.62
C LYS A 85 -0.46 -1.58 10.43
N GLU A 86 0.86 -1.59 10.61
CA GLU A 86 1.55 -0.59 11.42
C GLU A 86 1.94 0.68 10.65
N TYR A 87 1.81 1.82 11.31
CA TYR A 87 2.16 3.16 10.83
C TYR A 87 2.96 3.89 11.93
N LEU A 88 3.62 4.98 11.58
CA LEU A 88 4.34 5.82 12.53
C LEU A 88 3.38 6.83 13.18
N SER A 89 3.45 6.97 14.49
CA SER A 89 2.94 8.14 15.20
C SER A 89 3.74 9.39 14.80
N VAL A 90 3.24 10.57 15.16
CA VAL A 90 3.93 11.85 14.89
C VAL A 90 5.30 11.86 15.58
N GLU A 91 5.36 11.38 16.81
CA GLU A 91 6.53 11.32 17.67
C GLU A 91 7.56 10.32 17.14
N GLU A 92 7.13 9.16 16.65
CA GLU A 92 8.02 8.21 15.96
C GLU A 92 8.53 8.77 14.63
N LEU A 93 7.71 9.53 13.89
CA LEU A 93 8.13 10.18 12.66
C LEU A 93 9.20 11.24 12.93
N TYR A 94 9.04 12.06 13.97
CA TYR A 94 10.07 13.02 14.41
C TYR A 94 11.37 12.31 14.81
N LYS A 95 11.28 11.29 15.68
CA LYS A 95 12.44 10.49 16.07
C LYS A 95 13.15 9.89 14.86
N LEU A 96 12.41 9.33 13.91
CA LEU A 96 12.97 8.76 12.70
C LEU A 96 13.66 9.83 11.82
N ALA A 97 13.04 11.00 11.69
CA ALA A 97 13.58 12.13 10.95
C ALA A 97 14.86 12.70 11.58
N GLU A 98 14.99 12.68 12.90
CA GLU A 98 16.20 13.10 13.63
C GLU A 98 17.30 12.04 13.57
N THR A 99 16.92 10.76 13.52
CA THR A 99 17.86 9.63 13.54
C THR A 99 18.77 9.63 12.29
N PRO A 100 20.11 9.55 12.45
CA PRO A 100 21.04 9.42 11.34
C PRO A 100 20.76 8.18 10.48
N CYS A 101 20.81 8.32 9.15
CA CYS A 101 20.66 7.21 8.22
C CYS A 101 21.93 7.00 7.41
N LYS A 102 22.45 5.77 7.38
CA LYS A 102 23.61 5.39 6.55
C LYS A 102 23.39 5.66 5.05
N LYS A 103 22.13 5.79 4.61
CA LYS A 103 21.73 6.09 3.23
C LYS A 103 20.87 7.35 3.21
N PRO A 104 21.47 8.56 3.13
CA PRO A 104 20.73 9.81 3.19
C PRO A 104 19.56 9.91 2.20
N ILE A 105 19.76 9.46 0.95
CA ILE A 105 18.70 9.49 -0.07
C ILE A 105 17.49 8.59 0.27
N LEU A 106 17.72 7.46 0.96
CA LEU A 106 16.64 6.59 1.44
C LEU A 106 15.83 7.31 2.52
N LYS A 107 16.51 8.00 3.44
CA LYS A 107 15.87 8.81 4.48
C LYS A 107 15.01 9.92 3.87
N THR A 108 15.58 10.73 2.98
CA THR A 108 14.85 11.80 2.28
C THR A 108 13.64 11.24 1.52
N ALA A 109 13.80 10.16 0.75
CA ALA A 109 12.71 9.53 0.01
C ALA A 109 11.59 8.96 0.91
N SER A 110 11.97 8.40 2.06
CA SER A 110 11.03 7.85 3.04
C SER A 110 10.18 8.94 3.71
N LEU A 111 10.83 10.02 4.15
CA LEU A 111 10.16 11.17 4.76
C LEU A 111 9.29 11.90 3.72
N PHE A 112 9.78 12.10 2.51
CA PHE A 112 9.00 12.68 1.43
C PHE A 112 7.74 11.86 1.12
N SER A 113 7.83 10.52 1.14
CA SER A 113 6.65 9.64 1.01
C SER A 113 5.67 9.78 2.19
N CYS A 114 6.15 10.06 3.41
CA CYS A 114 5.30 10.37 4.56
C CYS A 114 4.55 11.70 4.42
N MET A 115 5.07 12.63 3.63
CA MET A 115 4.48 13.98 3.43
C MET A 115 3.59 14.07 2.19
N THR A 116 3.80 13.20 1.19
CA THR A 116 3.12 13.26 -0.12
C THR A 116 2.27 12.02 -0.42
N SER A 117 2.34 10.99 0.42
CA SER A 117 1.70 9.69 0.21
C SER A 117 2.23 8.85 -0.96
N LEU A 118 3.24 9.29 -1.71
CA LEU A 118 3.68 8.61 -2.94
C LEU A 118 4.08 7.14 -2.73
N ARG A 119 3.79 6.29 -3.73
CA ARG A 119 4.19 4.88 -3.71
C ARG A 119 5.69 4.76 -4.01
N ILE A 120 6.32 3.68 -3.59
CA ILE A 120 7.74 3.42 -3.90
C ILE A 120 8.05 3.42 -5.40
N SER A 121 7.13 2.94 -6.24
CA SER A 121 7.30 3.01 -7.70
C SER A 121 7.39 4.44 -8.18
N ASP A 122 6.55 5.29 -7.62
CA ASP A 122 6.38 6.69 -8.00
C ASP A 122 7.60 7.48 -7.51
N ILE A 123 8.03 7.26 -6.26
CA ILE A 123 9.27 7.80 -5.70
C ILE A 123 10.50 7.42 -6.54
N LEU A 124 10.63 6.16 -6.97
CA LEU A 124 11.78 5.71 -7.77
C LEU A 124 11.79 6.31 -9.17
N ALA A 125 10.62 6.64 -9.72
CA ALA A 125 10.47 7.21 -11.06
C ALA A 125 10.43 8.74 -11.06
N LEU A 126 10.20 9.37 -9.91
CA LEU A 126 9.94 10.81 -9.78
C LEU A 126 11.08 11.64 -10.36
N ARG A 127 10.73 12.51 -11.31
CA ARG A 127 11.63 13.47 -11.95
C ARG A 127 11.32 14.88 -11.49
N TRP A 128 12.32 15.76 -11.53
CA TRP A 128 12.13 17.18 -11.19
C TRP A 128 11.08 17.83 -12.09
N GLU A 129 10.99 17.35 -13.33
CA GLU A 129 10.01 17.77 -14.34
C GLU A 129 8.56 17.35 -14.01
N ASP A 130 8.38 16.38 -13.12
CA ASP A 130 7.04 15.96 -12.65
C ASP A 130 6.53 16.89 -11.53
N ILE A 131 7.37 17.78 -11.00
CA ILE A 131 7.01 18.77 -9.99
C ILE A 131 6.66 20.09 -10.70
N VAL A 132 5.36 20.37 -10.80
CA VAL A 132 4.81 21.48 -11.57
C VAL A 132 4.04 22.45 -10.69
N ASP A 133 3.70 23.62 -11.24
CA ASP A 133 2.82 24.57 -10.55
C ASP A 133 1.42 24.00 -10.39
N TYR A 134 0.89 24.13 -9.17
CA TYR A 134 -0.46 23.70 -8.87
C TYR A 134 -1.43 24.86 -9.10
N SER A 135 -2.55 24.60 -9.76
CA SER A 135 -3.53 25.64 -10.11
C SER A 135 -4.15 26.34 -8.91
N ALA A 136 -4.20 25.68 -7.75
CA ALA A 136 -4.66 26.27 -6.50
C ALA A 136 -3.52 26.96 -5.69
N GLY A 137 -2.33 27.13 -6.28
CA GLY A 137 -1.15 27.70 -5.65
C GLY A 137 -0.17 26.65 -5.12
N GLY A 138 1.12 26.98 -5.11
CA GLY A 138 2.20 26.08 -4.70
C GLY A 138 2.60 25.08 -5.78
N LYS A 139 3.24 23.97 -5.38
CA LYS A 139 3.67 22.90 -6.29
C LYS A 139 2.88 21.61 -6.09
N CYS A 140 2.81 20.79 -7.13
CA CYS A 140 2.29 19.43 -7.06
C CYS A 140 3.18 18.46 -7.83
N VAL A 141 3.09 17.17 -7.47
CA VAL A 141 3.55 16.10 -8.35
C VAL A 141 2.43 15.73 -9.31
N HIS A 142 2.71 15.78 -10.60
CA HIS A 142 1.83 15.25 -11.64
C HIS A 142 2.31 13.87 -12.07
N ILE A 143 1.49 12.84 -11.86
CA ILE A 143 1.84 11.45 -12.15
C ILE A 143 0.84 10.87 -13.13
N ILE A 144 1.34 10.32 -14.22
CA ILE A 144 0.54 9.52 -15.15
C ILE A 144 0.73 8.03 -14.81
N THR A 145 -0.31 7.41 -14.27
CA THR A 145 -0.27 5.99 -13.90
C THR A 145 -0.14 5.09 -15.14
N GLN A 146 0.95 4.33 -15.25
CA GLN A 146 1.24 3.48 -16.41
C GLN A 146 0.10 2.51 -16.78
N LYS A 147 -0.61 1.95 -15.79
CA LYS A 147 -1.65 0.94 -16.01
C LYS A 147 -2.99 1.49 -16.48
N THR A 148 -3.34 2.71 -16.07
CA THR A 148 -4.69 3.26 -16.33
C THR A 148 -4.69 4.56 -17.10
N LYS A 149 -3.50 5.12 -17.40
CA LYS A 149 -3.32 6.47 -17.93
C LYS A 149 -4.07 7.53 -17.11
N ALA A 150 -4.37 7.22 -15.86
CA ALA A 150 -5.04 8.15 -14.97
C ALA A 150 -3.99 9.13 -14.44
N GLU A 151 -4.34 10.40 -14.46
CA GLU A 151 -3.52 11.49 -13.95
C GLU A 151 -3.84 11.70 -12.48
N ASP A 152 -2.81 11.60 -11.66
CA ASP A 152 -2.86 11.90 -10.24
C ASP A 152 -2.10 13.21 -9.99
N ILE A 153 -2.77 14.18 -9.37
CA ILE A 153 -2.17 15.46 -8.96
C ILE A 153 -2.08 15.44 -7.44
N ILE A 154 -0.84 15.50 -6.92
CA ILE A 154 -0.57 15.40 -5.49
C ILE A 154 0.11 16.69 -5.04
N PRO A 155 -0.60 17.60 -4.35
CA PRO A 155 -0.01 18.81 -3.80
C PRO A 155 1.16 18.49 -2.87
N ILE A 156 2.20 19.33 -2.91
CA ILE A 156 3.42 19.19 -2.10
C ILE A 156 3.50 20.42 -1.17
N SER A 157 3.79 20.20 0.11
CA SER A 157 4.06 21.31 1.03
C SER A 157 5.44 21.93 0.79
N GLU A 158 5.61 23.19 1.19
CA GLU A 158 6.92 23.87 1.12
C GLU A 158 8.00 23.09 1.88
N GLU A 159 7.69 22.57 3.07
CA GLU A 159 8.61 21.73 3.84
C GLU A 159 9.06 20.46 3.07
N ALA A 160 8.14 19.84 2.30
CA ALA A 160 8.48 18.68 1.49
C ALA A 160 9.36 19.07 0.28
N LEU A 161 9.20 20.27 -0.27
CA LEU A 161 10.07 20.83 -1.31
C LEU A 161 11.47 21.14 -0.76
N GLU A 162 11.54 21.75 0.43
CA GLU A 162 12.79 22.03 1.13
C GLU A 162 13.54 20.73 1.46
N LEU A 163 12.84 19.70 1.91
CA LEU A 163 13.41 18.39 2.24
C LEU A 163 14.16 17.76 1.05
N ILE A 164 13.63 17.89 -0.16
CA ILE A 164 14.28 17.39 -1.39
C ILE A 164 15.24 18.44 -2.00
N GLY A 165 15.30 19.64 -1.42
CA GLY A 165 16.07 20.77 -1.91
C GLY A 165 15.63 21.18 -3.31
N TYR A 166 14.32 21.27 -3.54
CA TYR A 166 13.77 21.63 -4.85
C TYR A 166 14.34 22.95 -5.38
N LYS A 167 14.69 22.96 -6.67
CA LYS A 167 15.02 24.17 -7.42
C LYS A 167 14.52 24.02 -8.87
N PRO A 168 13.99 25.08 -9.51
CA PRO A 168 13.44 25.00 -10.87
C PRO A 168 14.43 24.49 -11.94
N GLU A 169 15.72 24.73 -11.74
CA GLU A 169 16.77 24.34 -12.70
C GLU A 169 17.18 22.86 -12.63
N LYS A 170 16.75 22.11 -11.60
CA LYS A 170 17.09 20.69 -11.47
C LYS A 170 16.37 19.85 -12.54
N LYS A 171 17.05 18.82 -13.05
CA LYS A 171 16.52 17.92 -14.09
C LYS A 171 16.83 16.46 -13.80
N GLY A 172 15.99 15.56 -14.31
CA GLY A 172 16.15 14.12 -14.11
C GLY A 172 15.57 13.63 -12.79
N LEU A 173 16.06 12.51 -12.28
CA LEU A 173 15.48 11.88 -11.08
C LEU A 173 15.67 12.73 -9.82
N VAL A 174 14.60 12.90 -9.05
CA VAL A 174 14.62 13.54 -7.72
C VAL A 174 15.49 12.71 -6.77
N PHE A 175 15.23 11.41 -6.72
CA PHE A 175 15.94 10.48 -5.82
C PHE A 175 17.03 9.68 -6.54
N LYS A 176 17.95 10.39 -7.21
CA LYS A 176 19.05 9.76 -7.98
C LYS A 176 19.86 8.80 -7.10
N GLY A 177 20.00 7.55 -7.56
CA GLY A 177 20.75 6.50 -6.87
C GLY A 177 19.98 5.76 -5.78
N LEU A 178 18.70 6.08 -5.55
CA LEU A 178 17.85 5.29 -4.66
C LEU A 178 17.63 3.89 -5.23
N MET A 179 17.98 2.86 -4.45
CA MET A 179 17.78 1.47 -4.85
C MET A 179 16.56 0.88 -4.14
N ARG A 180 15.71 0.17 -4.90
CA ARG A 180 14.53 -0.53 -4.34
C ARG A 180 14.91 -1.52 -3.23
N SER A 181 16.06 -2.19 -3.35
CA SER A 181 16.56 -3.15 -2.35
C SER A 181 16.80 -2.49 -0.98
N TRP A 182 17.07 -1.17 -0.93
CA TRP A 182 17.29 -0.46 0.33
C TRP A 182 16.02 -0.33 1.18
N THR A 183 14.84 -0.51 0.59
CA THR A 183 13.56 -0.57 1.33
C THR A 183 13.40 -1.83 2.21
N GLN A 184 14.37 -2.75 2.15
CA GLN A 184 14.41 -3.97 2.96
C GLN A 184 15.33 -3.77 4.16
N ALA A 185 16.47 -4.46 4.23
CA ALA A 185 17.36 -4.43 5.38
C ALA A 185 17.86 -3.00 5.73
N PRO A 186 18.36 -2.18 4.79
CA PRO A 186 18.89 -0.85 5.14
C PRO A 186 17.86 0.08 5.79
N MET A 187 16.63 0.10 5.26
CA MET A 187 15.53 0.88 5.85
C MET A 187 15.17 0.37 7.24
N LYS A 188 15.07 -0.96 7.40
CA LYS A 188 14.74 -1.58 8.70
C LYS A 188 15.81 -1.33 9.76
N GLU A 189 17.09 -1.39 9.39
CA GLU A 189 18.20 -1.03 10.28
C GLU A 189 18.08 0.42 10.75
N TRP A 190 17.78 1.36 9.84
CA TRP A 190 17.59 2.76 10.18
C TRP A 190 16.39 2.97 11.11
N ILE A 191 15.25 2.36 10.82
CA ILE A 191 14.05 2.42 11.68
C ILE A 191 14.37 1.86 13.08
N HIS A 192 15.06 0.72 13.16
CA HIS A 192 15.42 0.13 14.44
C HIS A 192 16.41 0.99 15.23
N SER A 193 17.36 1.65 14.56
CA SER A 193 18.28 2.60 15.21
C SER A 193 17.57 3.82 15.81
N ALA A 194 16.36 4.15 15.36
CA ALA A 194 15.50 5.16 15.96
C ALA A 194 14.71 4.65 17.18
N GLY A 195 14.92 3.40 17.60
CA GLY A 195 14.18 2.74 18.69
C GLY A 195 12.76 2.30 18.29
N ILE A 196 12.45 2.25 17.00
CA ILE A 196 11.12 1.90 16.49
C ILE A 196 11.08 0.40 16.18
N ASN A 197 10.32 -0.36 16.99
CA ASN A 197 10.21 -1.81 16.87
C ASN A 197 9.05 -2.30 15.98
N LYS A 198 8.28 -1.37 15.41
CA LYS A 198 7.19 -1.66 14.47
C LYS A 198 7.74 -2.25 13.17
N ASN A 199 7.02 -3.19 12.56
CA ASN A 199 7.28 -3.69 11.22
C ASN A 199 6.85 -2.68 10.15
N ILE A 200 7.65 -1.61 10.04
CA ILE A 200 7.49 -0.57 9.03
C ILE A 200 8.08 -1.05 7.71
N THR A 201 7.27 -1.02 6.68
CA THR A 201 7.69 -1.21 5.28
C THR A 201 7.63 0.13 4.56
N PHE A 202 8.18 0.26 3.35
CA PHE A 202 8.06 1.53 2.62
C PHE A 202 6.60 1.96 2.41
N HIS A 203 5.68 1.00 2.23
CA HIS A 203 4.25 1.32 2.11
C HIS A 203 3.65 1.85 3.42
N SER A 204 4.27 1.58 4.57
CA SER A 204 3.85 2.15 5.86
C SER A 204 4.00 3.67 5.92
N TYR A 205 4.90 4.28 5.13
CA TYR A 205 5.02 5.74 5.04
C TYR A 205 3.79 6.41 4.44
N ARG A 206 3.29 5.86 3.33
CA ARG A 206 2.01 6.27 2.74
C ARG A 206 0.82 6.08 3.70
N ARG A 207 0.86 5.02 4.52
CA ARG A 207 -0.16 4.80 5.56
C ARG A 207 -0.04 5.78 6.72
N THR A 208 1.18 6.14 7.08
CA THR A 208 1.51 7.16 8.06
C THR A 208 0.89 8.48 7.62
N PHE A 209 1.15 8.93 6.38
CA PHE A 209 0.48 10.09 5.78
C PHE A 209 -1.04 10.06 6.00
N ALA A 210 -1.69 8.99 5.54
CA ALA A 210 -3.15 8.89 5.59
C ALA A 210 -3.71 8.92 7.02
N THR A 211 -3.03 8.23 7.94
CA THR A 211 -3.48 8.10 9.32
C THR A 211 -3.24 9.38 10.10
N LEU A 212 -2.12 10.06 9.87
CA LEU A 212 -1.82 11.36 10.50
C LEU A 212 -2.74 12.46 9.96
N GLN A 213 -3.02 12.50 8.65
CA GLN A 213 -3.99 13.43 8.08
C GLN A 213 -5.40 13.21 8.66
N ALA A 214 -5.81 11.94 8.80
CA ALA A 214 -7.09 11.59 9.43
C ALA A 214 -7.12 12.01 10.90
N ALA A 215 -6.04 11.76 11.64
CA ALA A 215 -5.89 12.16 13.03
C ALA A 215 -5.94 13.69 13.22
N ALA A 216 -5.39 14.44 12.27
CA ALA A 216 -5.46 15.90 12.20
C ALA A 216 -6.84 16.44 11.75
N GLY A 217 -7.81 15.56 11.48
CA GLY A 217 -9.17 15.97 11.10
C GLY A 217 -9.33 16.35 9.62
N THR A 218 -8.37 16.00 8.76
CA THR A 218 -8.49 16.22 7.31
C THR A 218 -9.66 15.44 6.75
N ASP A 219 -10.46 16.08 5.87
CA ASP A 219 -11.60 15.43 5.24
C ASP A 219 -11.20 14.18 4.44
N ILE A 220 -12.02 13.13 4.52
CA ILE A 220 -11.74 11.84 3.90
C ILE A 220 -11.65 11.92 2.37
N ARG A 221 -12.40 12.82 1.71
CA ARG A 221 -12.32 13.03 0.26
C ARG A 221 -11.00 13.70 -0.11
N THR A 222 -10.54 14.65 0.70
CA THR A 222 -9.22 15.26 0.54
C THR A 222 -8.12 14.20 0.67
N ILE A 223 -8.15 13.37 1.72
CA ILE A 223 -7.17 12.27 1.87
C ILE A 223 -7.27 11.29 0.69
N GLN A 224 -8.49 10.93 0.27
CA GLN A 224 -8.70 10.04 -0.88
C GLN A 224 -8.06 10.59 -2.16
N SER A 225 -8.24 11.89 -2.41
CA SER A 225 -7.68 12.60 -3.56
C SER A 225 -6.15 12.67 -3.50
N MET A 226 -5.58 13.09 -2.37
CA MET A 226 -4.12 13.15 -2.18
C MET A 226 -3.46 11.77 -2.28
N MET A 227 -4.19 10.72 -1.93
CA MET A 227 -3.75 9.34 -2.12
C MET A 227 -4.07 8.78 -3.50
N ALA A 228 -4.77 9.48 -4.39
CA ALA A 228 -5.18 8.91 -5.68
C ALA A 228 -5.90 7.54 -5.54
N HIS A 229 -6.80 7.44 -4.55
CA HIS A 229 -7.60 6.24 -4.34
C HIS A 229 -8.90 6.30 -5.13
N LYS A 230 -9.11 5.32 -6.02
CA LYS A 230 -10.36 5.23 -6.80
C LYS A 230 -11.59 4.96 -5.93
N SER A 231 -11.42 4.20 -4.85
CA SER A 231 -12.51 3.84 -3.93
C SER A 231 -12.30 4.46 -2.57
N ILE A 232 -13.32 5.19 -2.09
CA ILE A 232 -13.35 5.78 -0.75
C ILE A 232 -13.24 4.73 0.35
N THR A 233 -13.75 3.52 0.11
CA THR A 233 -13.66 2.37 1.04
C THR A 233 -12.21 2.02 1.38
N THR A 234 -11.28 2.27 0.45
CA THR A 234 -9.85 2.06 0.70
C THR A 234 -9.32 3.08 1.71
N THR A 235 -9.78 4.32 1.63
CA THR A 235 -9.39 5.42 2.52
C THR A 235 -10.06 5.32 3.89
N GLN A 236 -11.31 4.83 3.96
CA GLN A 236 -12.06 4.65 5.21
C GLN A 236 -11.31 3.79 6.25
N ARG A 237 -10.44 2.89 5.81
CA ARG A 237 -9.60 2.05 6.69
C ARG A 237 -8.69 2.86 7.61
N TYR A 238 -8.32 4.09 7.25
CA TYR A 238 -7.47 4.97 8.06
C TYR A 238 -8.28 5.79 9.09
N MET A 239 -9.59 5.95 8.88
CA MET A 239 -10.45 6.74 9.78
C MET A 239 -10.77 6.02 11.10
N LYS A 240 -10.60 4.69 11.15
CA LYS A 240 -10.86 3.89 12.36
C LYS A 240 -9.95 4.26 13.54
N VAL A 241 -8.84 4.95 13.28
CA VAL A 241 -7.77 5.21 14.26
C VAL A 241 -8.01 6.48 15.08
N VAL A 242 -9.12 7.20 14.86
CA VAL A 242 -9.31 8.55 15.41
C VAL A 242 -10.47 8.61 16.41
N ASP A 243 -10.29 8.01 17.59
CA ASP A 243 -11.24 8.17 18.71
C ASP A 243 -11.21 9.59 19.31
N SER A 244 -10.08 10.31 19.21
CA SER A 244 -9.98 11.72 19.61
C SER A 244 -10.98 12.62 18.86
N ASN A 245 -11.19 12.36 17.56
CA ASN A 245 -12.14 13.11 16.74
C ASN A 245 -13.59 12.85 17.14
N LYS A 246 -13.93 11.68 17.69
CA LYS A 246 -15.29 11.42 18.20
C LYS A 246 -15.59 12.29 19.42
N ARG A 247 -14.61 12.44 20.32
CA ARG A 247 -14.75 13.30 21.50
C ARG A 247 -14.84 14.78 21.10
N GLU A 248 -13.97 15.25 20.21
CA GLU A 248 -14.05 16.61 19.64
C GLU A 248 -15.40 16.84 18.93
N ALA A 249 -15.83 15.92 18.08
CA ALA A 249 -17.09 16.01 17.35
C ALA A 249 -18.30 16.07 18.28
N SER A 250 -18.29 15.33 19.40
CA SER A 250 -19.36 15.39 20.40
C SER A 250 -19.56 16.78 21.02
N LYS A 251 -18.51 17.62 21.03
CA LYS A 251 -18.56 18.99 21.55
C LYS A 251 -18.99 20.04 20.52
N LYS A 252 -19.07 19.68 19.23
CA LYS A 252 -19.38 20.64 18.16
C LYS A 252 -20.83 21.12 18.21
N ILE A 253 -21.75 20.28 18.66
CA ILE A 253 -23.13 20.65 18.92
C ILE A 253 -23.21 21.14 20.36
N THR A 254 -23.47 22.43 20.55
CA THR A 254 -23.64 23.06 21.87
C THR A 254 -24.93 23.85 21.92
N LEU A 255 -25.60 23.82 23.08
CA LEU A 255 -26.80 24.63 23.36
C LEU A 255 -26.43 26.05 23.82
N THR A 256 -25.15 26.30 24.12
CA THR A 256 -24.66 27.62 24.46
C THR A 256 -24.52 28.44 23.19
N ARG A 257 -25.31 29.53 23.08
CA ARG A 257 -25.14 30.51 22.01
C ARG A 257 -23.75 31.12 22.14
N LYS A 258 -22.94 31.02 21.09
CA LYS A 258 -21.72 31.84 20.98
C LYS A 258 -22.21 33.28 20.82
N GLY A 259 -21.91 34.11 21.83
CA GLY A 259 -22.15 35.54 21.80
C GLY A 259 -21.32 36.23 20.73
#